data_AF-A0A3S4W7W7-F1
#
_entry.id   AF-A0A3S4W7W7-F1
#
_cell.length_a   1.000
_cell.length_b   1.000
_cell.length_c   1.000
_cell.angle_alpha   90.00
_cell.angle_beta   90.00
_cell.angle_gamma   90.00
#
_symmetry.space_group_name_H-M   'P 1'
#
loop_
_entity.id
_entity.type
_entity.pdbx_description
1 polymer ?
#
loop_
_entity_poly.entity_id
_entity_poly.type
_entity_poly.pdbx_seq_one_letter_code
_entity_poly.pdbx_strand_id
1 'polypeptide(L)'
;MTALSLNGFLSWVDQVAALDWPIDLETFSGRAAAASLGWSRDGFPWRFAGGPTGPSTVVALPDSSGVVTVLSCTLAKADSADEPLRNCFLRYEEAGTRAWGTPFRVEVEDPRYVAWEHPSGTVVEIVLGGDVVIARFFTPQGTPAYE
;
A
#
# COMPACT_ATOMS: atom_id res chain seq x y z
N MET A 1 10.29 -16.39 3.61
CA MET A 1 9.34 -15.45 2.98
C MET A 1 8.23 -15.13 3.97
N THR A 2 7.92 -13.85 4.13
CA THR A 2 6.75 -13.37 4.88
C THR A 2 5.80 -12.72 3.89
N ALA A 3 4.51 -13.04 3.93
CA ALA A 3 3.52 -12.49 3.01
C ALA A 3 2.16 -12.34 3.70
N LEU A 4 1.43 -11.29 3.33
CA LEU A 4 0.05 -11.07 3.76
C LEU A 4 -0.87 -12.12 3.14
N SER A 5 -1.93 -12.49 3.85
CA SER A 5 -2.98 -13.30 3.23
C SER A 5 -3.79 -12.46 2.23
N LEU A 6 -4.44 -13.08 1.25
CA LEU A 6 -5.27 -12.34 0.28
C LEU A 6 -6.42 -11.59 0.95
N ASN A 7 -7.11 -12.23 1.91
CA ASN A 7 -8.13 -11.56 2.71
C ASN A 7 -7.53 -10.44 3.56
N GLY A 8 -6.32 -10.64 4.12
CA GLY A 8 -5.62 -9.59 4.85
C GLY A 8 -5.29 -8.39 3.97
N PHE A 9 -4.90 -8.62 2.72
CA PHE A 9 -4.64 -7.56 1.73
C PHE A 9 -5.90 -6.75 1.43
N LEU A 10 -7.00 -7.41 1.08
CA LEU A 10 -8.27 -6.72 0.77
C LEU A 10 -8.80 -5.96 2.00
N SER A 11 -8.83 -6.61 3.17
CA SER A 11 -9.27 -5.96 4.41
C SER A 11 -8.39 -4.78 4.82
N TRP A 12 -7.07 -4.87 4.60
CA TRP A 12 -6.17 -3.75 4.86
C TRP A 12 -6.47 -2.56 3.95
N VAL A 13 -6.68 -2.79 2.64
CA VAL A 13 -7.07 -1.73 1.71
C VAL A 13 -8.40 -1.10 2.13
N ASP A 14 -9.41 -1.90 2.47
CA ASP A 14 -10.71 -1.41 2.93
C ASP A 14 -10.59 -0.55 4.21
N GLN A 15 -9.76 -0.98 5.17
CA GLN A 15 -9.51 -0.22 6.41
C GLN A 15 -8.86 1.14 6.15
N VAL A 16 -7.89 1.19 5.22
CA VAL A 16 -7.21 2.44 4.86
C VAL A 16 -8.15 3.35 4.03
N ALA A 17 -8.96 2.77 3.15
CA ALA A 17 -9.96 3.48 2.37
C ALA A 17 -11.09 4.07 3.21
N ALA A 18 -11.42 3.45 4.33
CA ALA A 18 -12.46 3.90 5.26
C ALA A 18 -12.04 5.07 6.17
N LEU A 19 -10.78 5.53 6.10
CA LEU A 19 -10.34 6.71 6.84
C LEU A 19 -10.99 7.98 6.27
N ASP A 20 -11.20 8.97 7.13
CA ASP A 20 -11.80 10.28 6.77
C ASP A 20 -10.78 11.17 6.03
N TRP A 21 -10.42 10.81 4.79
CA TRP A 21 -9.55 11.60 3.93
C TRP A 21 -10.19 12.96 3.57
N PRO A 22 -9.42 14.07 3.46
CA PRO A 22 -7.97 14.19 3.63
C PRO A 22 -7.52 14.22 5.09
N ILE A 23 -6.32 13.68 5.35
CA ILE A 23 -5.67 13.71 6.68
C ILE A 23 -4.28 14.32 6.50
N ASP A 24 -3.94 15.31 7.31
CA ASP A 24 -2.58 15.88 7.35
C ASP A 24 -1.59 14.93 8.04
N LEU A 25 -0.32 15.03 7.68
CA LEU A 25 0.70 14.12 8.21
C LEU A 25 0.81 14.19 9.73
N GLU A 26 0.65 15.36 10.35
CA GLU A 26 0.74 15.52 11.80
C GLU A 26 -0.43 14.84 12.52
N THR A 27 -1.66 14.97 12.01
CA THR A 27 -2.85 14.26 12.51
C THR A 27 -2.74 12.76 12.27
N PHE A 28 -2.28 12.34 11.08
CA PHE A 28 -2.05 10.93 10.77
C PHE A 28 -1.02 10.32 11.72
N SER A 29 0.07 11.07 11.95
CA SER A 29 1.15 10.73 12.89
C SER A 29 0.74 10.84 14.35
N GLY A 30 -0.30 11.62 14.63
CA GLY A 30 -0.86 11.97 15.93
C GLY A 30 -1.61 10.81 16.57
N ARG A 31 -0.99 9.64 16.63
CA ARG A 31 -1.42 8.36 17.21
C ARG A 31 -2.80 7.83 16.84
N ALA A 32 -3.89 8.59 16.75
CA ALA A 32 -5.24 8.05 16.56
C ALA A 32 -5.40 7.28 15.25
N ALA A 33 -5.07 7.90 14.11
CA ALA A 33 -5.22 7.27 12.79
C ALA A 33 -4.17 6.17 12.53
N ALA A 34 -2.89 6.44 12.82
CA ALA A 34 -1.87 5.41 12.70
C ALA A 34 -2.10 4.23 13.68
N ALA A 35 -2.49 4.49 14.94
CA ALA A 35 -2.72 3.42 15.91
C ALA A 35 -4.01 2.64 15.66
N SER A 36 -5.04 3.23 15.02
CA SER A 36 -6.19 2.43 14.56
C SER A 36 -5.79 1.37 13.53
N LEU A 37 -4.67 1.59 12.81
CA LEU A 37 -4.05 0.62 11.91
C LEU A 37 -2.99 -0.26 12.61
N GLY A 38 -2.80 -0.10 13.93
CA GLY A 38 -1.77 -0.78 14.70
C GLY A 38 -0.35 -0.28 14.45
N TRP A 39 -0.19 0.91 13.86
CA TRP A 39 1.10 1.49 13.51
C TRP A 39 1.60 2.47 14.57
N SER A 40 2.92 2.52 14.73
CA SER A 40 3.58 3.41 15.69
C SER A 40 4.66 4.21 14.99
N ARG A 41 4.88 5.48 15.39
CA ARG A 41 5.92 6.31 14.79
C ARG A 41 7.30 5.72 15.04
N ASP A 42 8.14 5.73 14.01
CA ASP A 42 9.52 5.24 14.08
C ASP A 42 10.52 6.37 13.80
N GLY A 43 10.59 7.32 14.73
CA GLY A 43 11.58 8.41 14.75
C GLY A 43 11.43 9.51 13.68
N PHE A 44 10.75 9.23 12.57
CA PHE A 44 10.46 10.19 11.50
C PHE A 44 8.96 10.47 11.40
N PRO A 45 8.53 11.69 11.04
CA PRO A 45 7.11 12.03 10.88
C PRO A 45 6.38 11.14 9.85
N TRP A 46 6.99 10.88 8.70
CA TRP A 46 6.41 10.09 7.60
C TRP A 46 6.68 8.58 7.70
N ARG A 47 7.27 8.08 8.81
CA ARG A 47 7.68 6.67 8.93
C ARG A 47 7.10 6.02 10.17
N PHE A 48 6.55 4.82 9.95
CA PHE A 48 5.88 4.06 10.99
C PHE A 48 6.41 2.63 11.05
N ALA A 49 6.60 2.12 12.27
CA ALA A 49 6.77 0.71 12.56
C ALA A 49 5.40 0.04 12.63
N GLY A 50 5.17 -0.93 11.76
CA GLY A 50 3.90 -1.62 11.60
C GLY A 50 3.76 -2.17 10.19
N GLY A 51 2.52 -2.31 9.73
CA GLY A 51 2.21 -2.85 8.41
C GLY A 51 1.41 -4.14 8.50
N PRO A 52 0.80 -4.55 7.38
CA PRO A 52 -0.21 -5.58 7.41
C PRO A 52 0.35 -6.99 7.69
N THR A 53 1.64 -7.22 7.43
CA THR A 53 2.32 -8.50 7.69
C THR A 53 3.02 -8.60 9.06
N GLY A 54 2.83 -7.63 9.94
CA GLY A 54 3.59 -7.50 11.21
C GLY A 54 4.60 -6.35 11.18
N PRO A 55 5.63 -6.36 12.04
CA PRO A 55 6.57 -5.24 12.17
C PRO A 55 7.38 -5.05 10.87
N SER A 56 7.01 -4.03 10.11
CA SER A 56 7.68 -3.56 8.90
C SER A 56 7.78 -2.04 8.93
N THR A 57 8.34 -1.46 7.89
CA THR A 57 8.33 -0.01 7.67
C THR A 57 7.15 0.36 6.79
N VAL A 58 6.28 1.22 7.30
CA VAL A 58 5.24 1.90 6.54
C VAL A 58 5.65 3.35 6.34
N VAL A 59 5.41 3.87 5.13
CA VAL A 59 5.73 5.25 4.78
C VAL A 59 4.45 5.98 4.39
N ALA A 60 4.21 7.15 4.99
CA ALA A 60 3.13 8.05 4.64
C ALA A 60 3.71 9.35 4.07
N LEU A 61 3.58 9.56 2.76
CA LEU A 61 4.14 10.71 2.07
C LEU A 61 3.05 11.79 1.92
N PRO A 62 3.31 13.01 2.44
CA PRO A 62 2.45 14.14 2.17
C PRO A 62 2.82 14.87 0.88
N ASP A 63 1.89 15.67 0.38
CA ASP A 63 2.17 16.70 -0.63
C ASP A 63 2.81 17.96 -0.01
N SER A 64 2.97 19.01 -0.82
CA SER A 64 3.52 20.29 -0.38
C SER A 64 2.65 21.03 0.65
N SER A 65 1.37 20.67 0.78
CA SER A 65 0.45 21.23 1.78
C SER A 65 0.49 20.48 3.12
N GLY A 66 1.15 19.31 3.16
CA GLY A 66 1.24 18.46 4.34
C GLY A 66 0.14 17.40 4.42
N VAL A 67 -0.75 17.29 3.41
CA VAL A 67 -1.79 16.27 3.33
C VAL A 67 -1.20 14.96 2.85
N VAL A 68 -1.48 13.85 3.53
CA VAL A 68 -1.02 12.52 3.12
C VAL A 68 -1.67 12.13 1.78
N THR A 69 -0.82 11.90 0.78
CA THR A 69 -1.24 11.52 -0.58
C THR A 69 -0.92 10.07 -0.90
N VAL A 70 0.10 9.49 -0.26
CA VAL A 70 0.53 8.11 -0.53
C VAL A 70 0.85 7.39 0.76
N LEU A 71 0.35 6.16 0.90
CA LEU A 71 0.78 5.19 1.90
C LEU A 71 1.49 4.03 1.20
N SER A 72 2.69 3.69 1.64
CA SER A 72 3.49 2.59 1.09
C SER A 72 3.75 1.53 2.15
N CYS A 73 3.31 0.30 1.89
CA CYS A 73 3.37 -0.83 2.81
C CYS A 73 4.00 -2.05 2.15
N THR A 74 4.77 -2.83 2.90
CA THR A 74 5.27 -4.14 2.42
C THR A 74 4.15 -5.18 2.54
N LEU A 75 3.80 -5.84 1.44
CA LEU A 75 2.87 -6.98 1.41
C LEU A 75 3.58 -8.33 1.52
N ALA A 76 4.78 -8.43 0.95
CA ALA A 76 5.60 -9.64 1.03
C ALA A 76 7.07 -9.31 0.93
N LYS A 77 7.91 -10.09 1.61
CA LYS A 77 9.37 -9.99 1.54
C LYS A 77 10.02 -11.37 1.50
N ALA A 78 11.03 -11.51 0.65
CA ALA A 78 11.88 -12.69 0.52
C ALA A 78 13.34 -12.26 0.43
N ASP A 79 14.29 -13.21 0.45
CA ASP A 79 15.73 -12.91 0.35
C ASP A 79 16.16 -12.57 -1.09
N SER A 80 15.31 -12.90 -2.07
CA SER A 80 15.42 -12.53 -3.49
C SER A 80 14.04 -12.61 -4.17
N ALA A 81 13.88 -11.94 -5.32
CA ALA A 81 12.71 -12.03 -6.20
C ALA A 81 12.70 -13.35 -6.99
N ASP A 82 12.63 -14.43 -6.23
CA ASP A 82 12.45 -15.76 -6.77
C ASP A 82 10.98 -15.99 -7.14
N GLU A 83 10.71 -17.10 -7.83
CA GLU A 83 9.38 -17.55 -8.22
C GLU A 83 8.29 -17.44 -7.12
N PRO A 84 8.55 -17.68 -5.82
CA PRO A 84 7.55 -17.50 -4.77
C PRO A 84 7.03 -16.06 -4.63
N LEU A 85 7.90 -15.06 -4.78
CA LEU A 85 7.52 -13.66 -4.64
C LEU A 85 6.68 -13.21 -5.84
N ARG A 86 7.06 -13.65 -7.05
CA ARG A 86 6.29 -13.45 -8.27
C ARG A 86 4.91 -14.10 -8.18
N ASN A 87 4.83 -15.35 -7.69
CA ASN A 87 3.56 -16.03 -7.45
C ASN A 87 2.72 -15.35 -6.36
N CYS A 88 3.34 -14.64 -5.43
CA CYS A 88 2.62 -13.83 -4.44
C CYS A 88 2.01 -12.58 -5.10
N PHE A 89 2.80 -11.86 -5.91
CA PHE A 89 2.34 -10.71 -6.69
C PHE A 89 1.13 -11.07 -7.56
N LEU A 90 1.23 -12.14 -8.36
CA LEU A 90 0.14 -12.58 -9.25
C LEU A 90 -1.15 -12.92 -8.49
N ARG A 91 -1.03 -13.43 -7.26
CA ARG A 91 -2.20 -13.71 -6.42
C ARG A 91 -2.85 -12.45 -5.86
N TYR A 92 -2.07 -11.42 -5.51
CA TYR A 92 -2.64 -10.12 -5.15
C TYR A 92 -3.28 -9.44 -6.36
N GLU A 93 -2.66 -9.56 -7.53
CA GLU A 93 -3.22 -9.08 -8.80
C GLU A 93 -4.58 -9.72 -9.09
N GLU A 94 -4.68 -11.04 -8.99
CA GLU A 94 -5.95 -11.75 -9.17
C GLU A 94 -7.00 -11.32 -8.13
N ALA A 95 -6.59 -11.18 -6.86
CA ALA A 95 -7.49 -10.77 -5.78
C ALA A 95 -8.01 -9.34 -5.97
N GLY A 96 -7.14 -8.39 -6.28
CA GLY A 96 -7.50 -7.00 -6.57
C GLY A 96 -8.41 -6.91 -7.80
N THR A 97 -8.09 -7.64 -8.86
CA THR A 97 -8.91 -7.67 -10.09
C THR A 97 -10.31 -8.23 -9.83
N ARG A 98 -10.42 -9.24 -8.96
CA ARG A 98 -11.72 -9.80 -8.55
C ARG A 98 -12.52 -8.84 -7.68
N ALA A 99 -11.85 -8.07 -6.80
CA ALA A 99 -12.50 -7.20 -5.84
C ALA A 99 -12.90 -5.83 -6.42
N TRP A 100 -12.03 -5.25 -7.25
CA TRP A 100 -12.14 -3.85 -7.71
C TRP A 100 -12.33 -3.73 -9.22
N GLY A 101 -12.32 -4.85 -9.95
CA GLY A 101 -12.51 -4.89 -11.40
C GLY A 101 -11.20 -4.84 -12.18
N THR A 102 -11.29 -4.57 -13.49
CA THR A 102 -10.12 -4.57 -14.37
C THR A 102 -9.12 -3.48 -13.96
N PRO A 103 -7.83 -3.80 -13.80
CA PRO A 103 -6.82 -2.78 -13.53
C PRO A 103 -6.76 -1.79 -14.70
N PHE A 104 -6.63 -0.50 -14.38
CA PHE A 104 -6.52 0.54 -15.41
C PHE A 104 -5.07 0.72 -15.89
N ARG A 105 -4.08 0.20 -15.13
CA ARG A 105 -2.67 0.20 -15.52
C ARG A 105 -1.99 -1.10 -15.13
N VAL A 106 -1.22 -1.66 -16.06
CA VAL A 106 -0.42 -2.88 -15.90
C VAL A 106 0.90 -2.66 -16.60
N GLU A 107 2.00 -2.83 -15.89
CA GLU A 107 3.35 -2.88 -16.45
C GLU A 107 3.92 -4.27 -16.26
N VAL A 108 4.29 -4.89 -17.38
CA VAL A 108 4.77 -6.28 -17.42
C VAL A 108 6.29 -6.36 -17.44
N GLU A 109 6.97 -5.26 -17.73
CA GLU A 109 8.43 -5.14 -17.64
C GLU A 109 8.87 -4.79 -16.22
N ASP A 110 10.17 -4.91 -15.92
CA ASP A 110 10.70 -4.63 -14.59
C ASP A 110 10.89 -3.11 -14.37
N PRO A 111 10.40 -2.53 -13.25
CA PRO A 111 9.64 -3.18 -12.18
C PRO A 111 8.19 -3.43 -12.59
N ARG A 112 7.69 -4.64 -12.31
CA ARG A 112 6.29 -5.01 -12.62
C ARG A 112 5.34 -4.35 -11.65
N TYR A 113 4.28 -3.75 -12.14
CA TYR A 113 3.22 -3.22 -11.29
C TYR A 113 1.85 -3.28 -11.93
N VAL A 114 0.83 -3.19 -11.09
CA VAL A 114 -0.56 -3.14 -11.50
C VAL A 114 -1.31 -2.20 -10.57
N ALA A 115 -2.25 -1.44 -11.11
CA ALA A 115 -3.04 -0.47 -10.37
C ALA A 115 -4.55 -0.56 -10.69
N TRP A 116 -5.35 -0.36 -9.65
CA TRP A 116 -6.82 -0.35 -9.69
C TRP A 116 -7.37 0.93 -9.09
N GLU A 117 -8.52 1.37 -9.59
CA GLU A 117 -9.37 2.31 -8.88
C GLU A 117 -10.19 1.54 -7.84
N HIS A 118 -10.04 1.90 -6.58
CA HIS A 118 -10.85 1.38 -5.49
C HIS A 118 -12.23 2.07 -5.49
N PRO A 119 -13.32 1.39 -5.10
CA PRO A 119 -14.66 2.00 -5.02
C PRO A 119 -14.77 3.26 -4.15
N SER A 120 -13.81 3.51 -3.25
CA SER A 120 -13.73 4.75 -2.46
C SER A 120 -13.13 5.95 -3.20
N GLY A 121 -12.73 5.80 -4.46
CA GLY A 121 -12.04 6.83 -5.24
C GLY A 121 -10.54 6.93 -4.94
N THR A 122 -9.96 5.91 -4.32
CA THR A 122 -8.50 5.80 -4.09
C THR A 122 -7.86 4.90 -5.12
N VAL A 123 -6.55 5.03 -5.33
CA VAL A 123 -5.82 4.12 -6.22
C VAL A 123 -5.02 3.14 -5.38
N VAL A 124 -5.12 1.87 -5.72
CA VAL A 124 -4.29 0.80 -5.13
C VAL A 124 -3.34 0.32 -6.20
N GLU A 125 -2.05 0.39 -5.93
CA GLU A 125 -0.98 -0.13 -6.77
C GLU A 125 -0.22 -1.20 -6.00
N ILE A 126 0.13 -2.30 -6.67
CA ILE A 126 1.13 -3.24 -6.17
C ILE A 126 2.33 -3.26 -7.11
N VAL A 127 3.53 -3.28 -6.53
CA VAL A 127 4.80 -3.30 -7.25
C VAL A 127 5.60 -4.52 -6.82
N LEU A 128 6.07 -5.31 -7.78
CA LEU A 128 7.06 -6.35 -7.56
C LEU A 128 8.46 -5.74 -7.73
N GLY A 129 9.18 -5.62 -6.61
CA GLY A 129 10.59 -5.27 -6.59
C GLY A 129 11.50 -6.51 -6.56
N GLY A 130 12.80 -6.26 -6.42
CA GLY A 130 13.84 -7.30 -6.45
C GLY A 130 13.86 -8.25 -5.26
N ASP A 131 13.20 -7.95 -4.14
CA ASP A 131 13.09 -8.81 -2.95
C ASP A 131 11.76 -8.60 -2.18
N VAL A 132 10.89 -7.73 -2.69
CA VAL A 132 9.70 -7.24 -1.97
C VAL A 132 8.51 -7.06 -2.91
N VAL A 133 7.30 -7.29 -2.40
CA VAL A 133 6.05 -6.77 -2.99
C VAL A 133 5.57 -5.63 -2.12
N ILE A 134 5.41 -4.46 -2.72
CA ILE A 134 4.95 -3.24 -2.06
C ILE A 134 3.54 -2.92 -2.53
N ALA A 135 2.65 -2.55 -1.61
CA ALA A 135 1.42 -1.86 -1.94
C ALA A 135 1.61 -0.36 -1.75
N ARG A 136 1.20 0.42 -2.75
CA ARG A 136 1.01 1.86 -2.64
C ARG A 136 -0.48 2.16 -2.70
N PHE A 137 -0.95 2.89 -1.72
CA PHE A 137 -2.30 3.40 -1.65
C PHE A 137 -2.25 4.91 -1.85
N PHE A 138 -2.82 5.39 -2.95
CA PHE A 138 -2.97 6.81 -3.21
C PHE A 138 -4.33 7.24 -2.66
N THR A 139 -4.31 8.22 -1.75
CA THR A 139 -5.53 8.79 -1.17
C THR A 139 -6.33 9.52 -2.27
N PRO A 140 -7.60 9.93 -2.04
CA PRO A 140 -8.36 10.64 -3.06
C PRO A 140 -7.71 11.95 -3.52
N GLN A 141 -6.80 12.50 -2.70
CA GLN A 141 -6.01 13.70 -3.01
C GLN A 141 -4.68 13.37 -3.70
N GLY A 142 -4.21 12.13 -3.56
CA GLY A 142 -3.01 11.64 -4.22
C GLY A 142 -3.29 11.31 -5.67
N THR A 143 -2.48 11.83 -6.57
CA THR A 143 -2.48 11.40 -7.97
C THR A 143 -1.24 10.55 -8.21
N PRO A 144 -1.39 9.30 -8.66
CA PRO A 144 -0.23 8.53 -9.10
C PRO A 144 0.43 9.20 -10.31
N ALA A 145 1.75 9.33 -10.26
CA ALA A 145 2.53 9.87 -11.36
C ALA A 145 2.75 8.76 -12.40
N TYR A 146 1.97 8.85 -13.46
CA TYR A 146 1.93 7.91 -14.55
C TYR A 146 2.47 8.63 -15.79
N GLU A 147 3.75 8.42 -16.08
CA GLU A 147 4.31 8.74 -17.40
C GLU A 147 3.72 7.82 -18.47
#